data_AF-A0A3N5Q0S6-F1
#
_entry.id   AF-A0A3N5Q0S6-F1
#
_cell.length_a   1.000
_cell.length_b   1.000
_cell.length_c   1.000
_cell.angle_alpha   90.00
_cell.angle_beta   90.00
_cell.angle_gamma   90.00
#
_symmetry.space_group_name_H-M   'P 1'
#
loop_
_entity.id
_entity.type
_entity.pdbx_description
1 polymer ?
#
loop_
_entity_poly.entity_id
_entity_poly.type
_entity_poly.pdbx_seq_one_letter_code
_entity_poly.pdbx_strand_id
1 'polypeptide(L)'
;MNRNKHTLRQRRGTWLFAEVGVSVVILFMLIGGLALAQSANAKANSMLLVRQRCIAAAQAQLDSIGATGQALSKEDIARLWPGVQVEVSISDGTDQWKGLKLATVHAVSPSGGGTVRVELSRYYDQWHGRDAHASQGHPAPAFASSVSVSVSSSSSSSLMQQKEKEEETATTGETPVRRMGKMPMPHNGDVAIGGQP
;
A
#
# COMPACT_ATOMS: atom_id res chain seq x y z
N MET A 1 -54.57 -43.59 47.19
CA MET A 1 -53.45 -43.92 46.28
C MET A 1 -53.33 -42.84 45.19
N ASN A 2 -52.62 -41.72 45.42
CA ASN A 2 -52.41 -40.67 44.38
C ASN A 2 -51.38 -39.59 44.80
N ARG A 3 -50.08 -39.92 44.92
CA ARG A 3 -49.04 -38.91 45.29
C ARG A 3 -47.82 -38.78 44.35
N ASN A 4 -47.76 -39.48 43.21
CA ASN A 4 -46.52 -39.55 42.41
C ASN A 4 -46.56 -38.86 41.03
N LYS A 5 -47.47 -37.91 40.77
CA LYS A 5 -47.56 -37.23 39.45
C LYS A 5 -46.76 -35.92 39.34
N HIS A 6 -46.25 -35.36 40.44
CA HIS A 6 -45.64 -34.03 40.43
C HIS A 6 -44.15 -34.00 40.06
N THR A 7 -43.42 -35.11 40.15
CA THR A 7 -41.95 -35.14 39.94
C THR A 7 -41.54 -35.19 38.45
N LEU A 8 -42.40 -35.65 37.55
CA LEU A 8 -42.09 -35.77 36.12
C LEU A 8 -42.22 -34.44 35.35
N ARG A 9 -42.98 -33.47 35.87
CA ARG A 9 -43.19 -32.18 35.20
C ARG A 9 -42.01 -31.23 35.42
N GLN A 10 -41.28 -31.38 36.52
CA GLN A 10 -40.18 -30.49 36.90
C GLN A 10 -38.88 -30.76 36.14
N ARG A 11 -38.63 -31.99 35.68
CA ARG A 11 -37.43 -32.35 34.89
C ARG A 11 -37.44 -31.86 33.44
N ARG A 12 -38.61 -31.54 32.87
CA ARG A 12 -38.69 -31.03 31.48
C ARG A 12 -38.28 -29.56 31.35
N GLY A 13 -38.49 -28.75 32.39
CA GLY A 13 -38.17 -27.31 32.36
C GLY A 13 -36.67 -27.05 32.27
N THR A 14 -35.87 -27.80 33.04
CA THR A 14 -34.41 -27.62 33.09
C THR A 14 -33.69 -27.95 31.78
N TRP A 15 -34.25 -28.86 30.96
CA TRP A 15 -33.66 -29.21 29.66
C TRP A 15 -33.85 -28.08 28.62
N LEU A 16 -35.02 -27.45 28.58
CA LEU A 16 -35.27 -26.32 27.68
C LEU A 16 -34.38 -25.11 27.99
N PHE A 17 -34.14 -24.81 29.27
CA PHE A 17 -33.21 -23.73 29.63
C PHE A 17 -31.76 -24.02 29.21
N ALA A 18 -31.34 -25.29 29.25
CA ALA A 18 -30.01 -25.68 28.79
C ALA A 18 -29.88 -25.46 27.27
N GLU A 19 -30.87 -25.87 26.49
CA GLU A 19 -30.89 -25.68 25.04
C GLU A 19 -30.88 -24.20 24.66
N VAL A 20 -31.78 -23.40 25.25
CA VAL A 20 -31.84 -21.95 25.03
C VAL A 20 -30.53 -21.28 25.44
N GLY A 21 -29.94 -21.69 26.57
CA GLY A 21 -28.66 -21.18 27.02
C GLY A 21 -27.54 -21.43 26.01
N VAL A 22 -27.45 -22.65 25.47
CA VAL A 22 -26.46 -23.00 24.44
C VAL A 22 -26.69 -22.18 23.17
N SER A 23 -27.93 -22.05 22.70
CA SER A 23 -28.25 -21.23 21.51
C SER A 23 -27.85 -19.77 21.70
N VAL A 24 -28.09 -19.20 22.88
CA VAL A 24 -27.72 -17.82 23.21
C VAL A 24 -26.20 -17.63 23.21
N VAL A 25 -25.45 -18.57 23.78
CA VAL A 25 -23.98 -18.51 23.78
C VAL A 25 -23.42 -18.58 22.35
N ILE A 26 -23.92 -19.50 21.53
CA ILE A 26 -23.50 -19.62 20.12
C ILE A 26 -23.83 -18.33 19.36
N LEU A 27 -25.01 -17.75 19.58
CA LEU A 27 -25.42 -16.49 18.95
C LEU A 27 -24.45 -15.35 19.32
N PHE A 28 -24.08 -15.21 20.60
CA PHE A 28 -23.11 -14.20 21.01
C PHE A 28 -21.72 -14.43 20.40
N MET A 29 -21.27 -15.68 20.32
CA MET A 29 -20.00 -16.01 19.63
C MET A 29 -20.03 -15.61 18.15
N LEU A 30 -21.13 -15.88 17.45
CA LEU A 30 -21.29 -15.52 16.03
C LEU A 30 -21.29 -14.00 15.83
N ILE A 31 -22.02 -13.25 16.66
CA ILE A 31 -22.05 -11.79 16.61
C ILE A 31 -20.65 -11.22 16.89
N GLY A 32 -19.95 -11.74 17.90
CA GLY A 32 -18.58 -11.34 18.22
C GLY A 32 -17.62 -11.62 17.06
N GLY A 33 -17.69 -12.80 16.45
CA GLY A 33 -16.90 -13.15 15.27
C GLY A 33 -17.16 -12.24 14.07
N LEU A 34 -18.43 -11.93 13.80
CA LEU A 34 -18.83 -11.03 12.72
C LEU A 34 -18.31 -9.59 12.95
N ALA A 35 -18.39 -9.08 14.18
CA ALA A 35 -17.90 -7.75 14.52
C ALA A 35 -16.37 -7.64 14.29
N LEU A 36 -15.61 -8.67 14.68
CA LEU A 36 -14.18 -8.74 14.41
C LEU A 36 -13.89 -8.80 12.90
N ALA A 37 -14.63 -9.61 12.14
CA ALA A 37 -14.48 -9.71 10.69
C ALA A 37 -14.77 -8.37 9.98
N GLN A 38 -15.82 -7.65 10.39
CA GLN A 38 -16.14 -6.33 9.84
C GLN A 38 -15.02 -5.32 10.09
N SER A 39 -14.43 -5.34 11.28
CA SER A 39 -13.31 -4.43 11.62
C SER A 39 -12.06 -4.69 10.77
N ALA A 40 -11.76 -5.96 10.48
CA ALA A 40 -10.66 -6.34 9.60
C ALA A 40 -10.93 -5.93 8.15
N ASN A 41 -12.15 -6.15 7.67
CA ASN A 41 -12.57 -5.77 6.33
C ASN A 41 -12.56 -4.25 6.12
N ALA A 42 -12.90 -3.45 7.13
CA ALA A 42 -12.82 -2.00 7.05
C ALA A 42 -11.38 -1.51 6.75
N LYS A 43 -10.39 -2.10 7.41
CA LYS A 43 -8.96 -1.80 7.17
C LYS A 43 -8.55 -2.20 5.76
N ALA A 44 -8.89 -3.43 5.34
CA ALA A 44 -8.58 -3.92 4.00
C ALA A 44 -9.22 -3.04 2.90
N ASN A 45 -10.50 -2.67 3.08
CA ASN A 45 -11.22 -1.82 2.14
C ASN A 45 -10.59 -0.43 2.01
N SER A 46 -10.14 0.16 3.13
CA SER A 46 -9.46 1.45 3.08
C SER A 46 -8.17 1.40 2.25
N MET A 47 -7.39 0.33 2.40
CA MET A 47 -6.14 0.14 1.64
C MET A 47 -6.42 -0.08 0.15
N LEU A 48 -7.44 -0.88 -0.18
CA LEU A 48 -7.84 -1.13 -1.57
C LEU A 48 -8.32 0.15 -2.25
N LEU A 49 -9.09 0.97 -1.54
CA LEU A 49 -9.59 2.24 -2.04
C LEU A 49 -8.44 3.23 -2.30
N VAL A 50 -7.46 3.32 -1.40
CA VAL A 50 -6.25 4.13 -1.63
C VAL A 50 -5.48 3.64 -2.86
N ARG A 51 -5.32 2.32 -3.01
CA ARG A 51 -4.65 1.73 -4.18
C ARG A 51 -5.38 2.06 -5.49
N GLN A 52 -6.70 1.95 -5.51
CA GLN A 52 -7.52 2.30 -6.68
C GLN A 52 -7.40 3.79 -7.01
N ARG A 53 -7.34 4.68 -6.02
CA ARG A 53 -7.10 6.11 -6.22
C ARG A 53 -5.72 6.37 -6.83
N CYS A 54 -4.66 5.73 -6.32
CA CYS A 54 -3.33 5.85 -6.91
C CYS A 54 -3.28 5.36 -8.36
N ILE A 55 -3.92 4.23 -8.67
CA ILE A 55 -4.02 3.70 -10.04
C ILE A 55 -4.77 4.68 -10.93
N ALA A 56 -5.92 5.19 -10.49
CA ALA A 56 -6.72 6.14 -11.25
C ALA A 56 -5.94 7.45 -11.53
N ALA A 57 -5.23 7.97 -10.53
CA ALA A 57 -4.39 9.16 -10.69
C ALA A 57 -3.24 8.92 -11.68
N ALA A 58 -2.52 7.81 -11.54
CA ALA A 58 -1.42 7.46 -12.45
C ALA A 58 -1.92 7.22 -13.88
N GLN A 59 -3.08 6.58 -14.03
CA GLN A 59 -3.72 6.34 -15.33
C GLN A 59 -4.14 7.65 -15.99
N ALA A 60 -4.81 8.54 -15.25
CA ALA A 60 -5.19 9.86 -15.77
C ALA A 60 -3.97 10.71 -16.14
N GLN A 61 -2.87 10.60 -15.40
CA GLN A 61 -1.60 11.26 -15.73
C GLN A 61 -1.04 10.78 -17.07
N LEU A 62 -0.99 9.46 -17.26
CA LEU A 62 -0.56 8.85 -18.52
C LEU A 62 -1.50 9.24 -19.66
N ASP A 63 -2.81 9.20 -19.44
CA ASP A 63 -3.79 9.57 -20.47
C ASP A 63 -3.70 11.06 -20.84
N SER A 64 -3.46 11.96 -19.88
CA SER A 64 -3.21 13.38 -20.17
C SER A 64 -1.94 13.58 -20.99
N ILE A 65 -0.85 12.90 -20.61
CA ILE A 65 0.40 12.93 -21.35
C ILE A 65 0.19 12.43 -22.79
N GLY A 66 -0.54 11.34 -22.96
CA GLY A 66 -0.84 10.79 -24.29
C GLY A 66 -1.75 11.68 -25.14
N ALA A 67 -2.74 12.34 -24.53
CA ALA A 67 -3.70 13.16 -25.25
C ALA A 67 -3.21 14.59 -25.54
N THR A 68 -2.46 15.19 -24.61
CA THR A 68 -2.09 16.62 -24.66
C THR A 68 -0.59 16.85 -24.75
N GLY A 69 0.24 15.83 -24.50
CA GLY A 69 1.68 15.98 -24.33
C GLY A 69 2.10 16.64 -23.02
N GLN A 70 1.14 16.96 -22.13
CA GLN A 70 1.39 17.65 -20.87
C GLN A 70 0.93 16.81 -19.67
N ALA A 71 1.72 16.88 -18.61
CA ALA A 71 1.37 16.37 -17.30
C ALA A 71 0.23 17.19 -16.69
N LEU A 72 -0.68 16.55 -15.94
CA LEU A 72 -1.66 17.28 -15.13
C LEU A 72 -0.96 18.20 -14.13
N SER A 73 -1.56 19.36 -13.88
CA SER A 73 -1.08 20.29 -12.85
C SER A 73 -1.17 19.65 -11.46
N LYS A 74 -0.26 20.03 -10.56
CA LYS A 74 -0.27 19.48 -9.18
C LYS A 74 -1.54 19.87 -8.43
N GLU A 75 -2.09 21.04 -8.77
CA GLU A 75 -3.34 21.58 -8.24
C GLU A 75 -4.54 20.71 -8.66
N ASP A 76 -4.60 20.29 -9.93
CA ASP A 76 -5.64 19.40 -10.42
C ASP A 76 -5.55 18.02 -9.79
N ILE A 77 -4.34 17.48 -9.63
CA ILE A 77 -4.12 16.19 -8.97
C ILE A 77 -4.58 16.26 -7.51
N ALA A 78 -4.21 17.31 -6.78
CA ALA A 78 -4.62 17.49 -5.38
C ALA A 78 -6.14 17.68 -5.24
N ARG A 79 -6.78 18.31 -6.23
CA ARG A 79 -8.24 18.50 -6.28
C ARG A 79 -8.99 17.19 -6.57
N LEU A 80 -8.52 16.41 -7.53
CA LEU A 80 -9.18 15.18 -7.99
C LEU A 80 -8.89 13.98 -7.08
N TRP A 81 -7.65 13.86 -6.59
CA TRP A 81 -7.18 12.76 -5.75
C TRP A 81 -6.45 13.29 -4.50
N PRO A 82 -7.20 13.79 -3.51
CA PRO A 82 -6.60 14.36 -2.30
C PRO A 82 -5.73 13.33 -1.58
N GLY A 83 -4.52 13.75 -1.20
CA GLY A 83 -3.53 12.92 -0.50
C GLY A 83 -2.67 12.02 -1.41
N VAL A 84 -2.93 12.00 -2.73
CA VAL A 84 -2.09 11.28 -3.70
C VAL A 84 -1.01 12.22 -4.22
N GLN A 85 0.25 11.79 -4.10
CA GLN A 85 1.40 12.44 -4.70
C GLN A 85 1.76 11.69 -5.97
N VAL A 86 1.93 12.41 -7.08
CA VAL A 86 2.26 11.83 -8.38
C VAL A 86 3.56 12.43 -8.88
N GLU A 87 4.49 11.57 -9.26
CA GLU A 87 5.76 11.91 -9.88
C GLU A 87 5.82 11.27 -11.26
N VAL A 88 6.27 12.03 -12.25
CA VAL A 88 6.39 11.57 -13.64
C VAL A 88 7.86 11.62 -14.03
N SER A 89 8.37 10.50 -14.53
CA SER A 89 9.67 10.39 -15.17
C SER A 89 9.46 10.00 -16.63
N ILE A 90 10.22 10.63 -17.53
CA ILE A 90 10.16 10.34 -18.96
C ILE A 90 11.57 9.93 -19.38
N SER A 91 11.70 8.76 -20.00
CA SER A 91 12.95 8.27 -20.55
C SER A 91 12.80 7.90 -22.02
N ASP A 92 13.91 7.79 -22.74
CA ASP A 92 13.91 7.20 -24.07
C ASP A 92 13.64 5.70 -23.98
N GLY A 93 12.87 5.17 -24.93
CA GLY A 93 12.63 3.74 -25.04
C GLY A 93 13.90 2.98 -25.45
N THR A 94 14.08 1.78 -24.91
CA THR A 94 15.21 0.90 -25.22
C THR A 94 14.82 -0.19 -26.21
N ASP A 95 15.82 -0.80 -26.85
CA ASP A 95 15.67 -1.99 -27.71
C ASP A 95 14.66 -1.79 -28.85
N GLN A 96 13.63 -2.64 -28.91
CA GLN A 96 12.56 -2.59 -29.91
C GLN A 96 11.67 -1.34 -29.80
N TRP A 97 11.79 -0.57 -28.71
CA TRP A 97 11.06 0.67 -28.47
C TRP A 97 11.92 1.92 -28.71
N LYS A 98 13.10 1.76 -29.32
CA LYS A 98 13.97 2.88 -29.68
C LYS A 98 13.24 3.87 -30.59
N GLY A 99 13.22 5.13 -30.19
CA GLY A 99 12.46 6.19 -30.87
C GLY A 99 11.10 6.49 -30.23
N LEU A 100 10.60 5.64 -29.33
CA LEU A 100 9.46 5.95 -28.47
C LEU A 100 9.95 6.62 -27.17
N LYS A 101 9.07 7.38 -26.53
CA LYS A 101 9.28 7.88 -25.16
C LYS A 101 8.54 6.97 -24.17
N LEU A 102 9.21 6.52 -23.12
CA LEU A 102 8.59 5.81 -22.00
C LEU A 102 8.24 6.84 -20.92
N ALA A 103 6.96 7.03 -20.63
CA ALA A 103 6.55 7.76 -19.44
C ALA A 103 6.27 6.78 -18.32
N THR A 104 6.91 6.97 -17.18
CA THR A 104 6.68 6.23 -15.94
C THR A 104 6.10 7.18 -14.90
N VAL A 105 5.00 6.76 -14.29
CA VAL A 105 4.27 7.54 -13.30
C VAL A 105 4.28 6.77 -11.98
N HIS A 106 4.83 7.41 -10.95
CA HIS A 106 4.82 6.91 -9.58
C HIS A 106 3.76 7.67 -8.78
N ALA A 107 2.71 6.96 -8.35
CA ALA A 107 1.69 7.48 -7.46
C ALA A 107 1.87 6.93 -6.05
N VAL A 108 1.88 7.82 -5.05
CA VAL A 108 2.16 7.50 -3.65
C VAL A 108 1.08 8.10 -2.77
N SER A 109 0.51 7.31 -1.87
CA SER A 109 -0.46 7.80 -0.88
C SER A 109 -0.26 7.09 0.47
N PRO A 110 -0.38 7.81 1.61
CA PRO A 110 -0.41 7.17 2.92
C PRO A 110 -1.71 6.36 3.10
N SER A 111 -1.64 5.26 3.84
CA SER A 111 -2.78 4.39 4.18
C SER A 111 -2.57 3.72 5.54
N GLY A 112 -3.33 4.11 6.57
CA GLY A 112 -3.61 3.34 7.80
C GLY A 112 -2.46 2.77 8.64
N GLY A 113 -1.20 3.05 8.29
CA GLY A 113 0.00 2.42 8.88
C GLY A 113 1.13 2.14 7.87
N GLY A 114 0.92 2.41 6.59
CA GLY A 114 1.97 2.31 5.57
C GLY A 114 1.74 3.28 4.41
N THR A 115 2.52 3.07 3.36
CA THR A 115 2.46 3.87 2.14
C THR A 115 2.14 2.94 0.97
N VAL A 116 1.13 3.28 0.20
CA VAL A 116 0.81 2.59 -1.05
C VAL A 116 1.55 3.30 -2.17
N ARG A 117 2.45 2.58 -2.84
CA ARG A 117 3.15 3.03 -4.05
C ARG A 117 2.60 2.24 -5.24
N VAL A 118 2.26 2.95 -6.31
CA VAL A 118 1.85 2.38 -7.59
C VAL A 118 2.75 2.98 -8.66
N GLU A 119 3.23 2.15 -9.55
CA GLU A 119 4.02 2.54 -10.70
C GLU A 119 3.30 2.07 -11.96
N LEU A 120 3.06 2.98 -12.90
CA LEU A 120 2.52 2.65 -14.21
C LEU A 120 3.42 3.24 -15.28
N SER A 121 3.63 2.52 -16.37
CA SER A 121 4.43 3.00 -17.48
C SER A 121 3.73 2.76 -18.82
N ARG A 122 3.93 3.68 -19.77
CA ARG A 122 3.39 3.58 -21.13
C ARG A 122 4.35 4.21 -22.13
N TYR A 123 4.52 3.56 -23.27
CA TYR A 123 5.28 4.10 -24.41
C TYR A 123 4.39 5.00 -25.28
N TYR A 124 4.99 6.09 -25.77
CA TYR A 124 4.36 7.03 -26.70
C TYR A 124 5.24 7.20 -27.94
N ASP A 125 4.61 7.15 -29.11
CA ASP A 125 5.21 7.29 -30.44
C ASP A 125 5.60 8.71 -30.80
N GLN A 126 4.89 9.68 -30.25
CA GLN A 126 5.18 11.07 -30.55
C GLN A 126 4.82 11.96 -29.35
N TRP A 127 5.84 12.32 -28.58
CA TRP A 127 5.73 13.39 -27.58
C TRP A 127 5.59 14.72 -28.32
N HIS A 128 4.39 15.02 -28.77
CA HIS A 128 4.08 16.26 -29.45
C HIS A 128 4.12 17.41 -28.42
N GLY A 129 5.33 17.89 -28.10
CA GLY A 129 5.53 19.31 -27.79
C GLY A 129 5.35 20.16 -29.06
N ARG A 130 4.36 19.81 -29.91
CA ARG A 130 4.22 20.36 -31.25
C ARG A 130 3.31 21.57 -31.14
N ASP A 131 3.91 22.74 -31.31
CA ASP A 131 3.23 23.91 -31.83
C ASP A 131 2.27 23.45 -32.94
N ALA A 132 0.99 23.73 -32.76
CA ALA A 132 -0.09 23.16 -33.55
C ALA A 132 0.05 23.51 -35.04
N HIS A 133 0.75 22.67 -35.80
CA HIS A 133 0.72 22.71 -37.25
C HIS A 133 0.26 21.36 -37.80
N ALA A 134 -0.96 21.44 -38.31
CA ALA A 134 -1.75 20.46 -39.04
C ALA A 134 -0.93 19.41 -39.81
N SER A 135 -1.24 18.14 -39.55
CA SER A 135 -1.16 17.10 -40.58
C SER A 135 -2.21 16.04 -40.25
N GLN A 136 -3.23 15.98 -41.10
CA GLN A 136 -4.31 15.00 -41.05
C GLN A 136 -3.85 13.70 -41.72
N GLY A 137 -4.18 12.56 -41.11
CA GLY A 137 -4.48 11.33 -41.82
C GLY A 137 -3.44 10.21 -41.73
N HIS A 138 -3.46 9.44 -40.65
CA HIS A 138 -3.33 7.98 -40.70
C HIS A 138 -3.81 7.34 -39.38
N PRO A 139 -4.57 6.23 -39.40
CA PRO A 139 -4.98 5.53 -38.18
C PRO A 139 -3.81 4.76 -37.55
N ALA A 140 -3.53 5.04 -36.27
CA ALA A 140 -2.44 4.45 -35.50
C ALA A 140 -2.69 2.96 -35.17
N PRO A 141 -1.62 2.13 -35.09
CA PRO A 141 -1.71 0.73 -34.66
C PRO A 141 -2.05 0.58 -33.18
N ALA A 142 -2.64 -0.56 -32.81
CA ALA A 142 -3.09 -0.86 -31.45
C ALA A 142 -1.93 -0.82 -30.42
N PHE A 143 -2.02 0.09 -29.45
CA PHE A 143 -1.02 0.27 -28.40
C PHE A 143 -1.06 -0.85 -27.35
N ALA A 144 0.07 -1.50 -27.10
CA ALA A 144 0.24 -2.44 -25.99
C ALA A 144 0.56 -1.67 -24.69
N SER A 145 -0.37 -1.67 -23.73
CA SER A 145 -0.12 -1.16 -22.37
C SER A 145 0.26 -2.31 -21.45
N SER A 146 1.45 -2.29 -20.85
CA SER A 146 1.85 -3.20 -19.78
C SER A 146 1.68 -2.52 -18.43
N VAL A 147 0.73 -3.00 -17.62
CA VAL A 147 0.51 -2.53 -16.26
C VAL A 147 1.23 -3.45 -15.28
N SER A 148 2.36 -3.01 -14.74
CA SER A 148 3.09 -3.73 -13.68
C SER A 148 2.78 -3.11 -12.32
N VAL A 149 2.02 -3.81 -11.48
CA VAL A 149 1.69 -3.29 -10.14
C VAL A 149 2.59 -3.95 -9.09
N SER A 150 3.58 -3.22 -8.59
CA SER A 150 4.40 -3.61 -7.44
C SER A 150 3.77 -3.06 -6.15
N VAL A 151 3.52 -3.92 -5.16
CA VAL A 151 3.03 -3.51 -3.83
C VAL A 151 4.14 -3.71 -2.82
N SER A 152 4.81 -2.63 -2.46
CA SER A 152 5.81 -2.63 -1.39
C SER A 152 5.16 -2.18 -0.09
N SER A 153 4.63 -3.12 0.69
CA SER A 153 4.20 -2.84 2.06
C SER A 153 5.43 -2.84 2.97
N SER A 154 6.12 -1.70 3.07
CA SER A 154 7.08 -1.49 4.15
C SER A 154 6.29 -1.28 5.45
N SER A 155 5.89 -2.38 6.07
CA SER A 155 5.36 -2.39 7.43
C SER A 155 6.49 -1.98 8.36
N SER A 156 6.65 -0.68 8.60
CA SER A 156 7.49 -0.17 9.68
C SER A 156 6.85 -0.57 11.00
N SER A 157 7.18 -1.78 11.44
CA SER A 157 6.98 -2.29 12.80
C SER A 157 7.87 -1.49 13.76
N SER A 158 7.50 -0.25 14.06
CA SER A 158 8.17 0.56 15.10
C SER A 158 7.25 0.89 16.28
N LEU A 159 6.25 0.03 16.55
CA LEU A 159 5.27 0.25 17.62
C LEU A 159 5.28 -0.88 18.66
N MET A 160 6.44 -1.15 19.26
CA MET A 160 6.53 -1.83 20.56
C MET A 160 7.94 -1.70 21.16
N GLN A 161 8.33 -0.50 21.58
CA GLN A 161 9.50 -0.30 22.46
C GLN A 161 9.48 1.09 23.10
N GLN A 162 8.43 1.44 23.85
CA GLN A 162 8.50 2.57 24.77
C GLN A 162 7.36 2.54 25.79
N LYS A 163 7.44 1.63 26.76
CA LYS A 163 6.89 1.84 28.10
C LYS A 163 7.53 0.89 29.11
N GLU A 164 8.83 1.04 29.34
CA GLU A 164 9.50 0.50 30.53
C GLU A 164 10.52 1.51 31.03
N LYS A 165 9.99 2.44 31.81
CA LYS A 165 10.64 3.34 32.78
C LYS A 165 9.46 3.67 33.69
N GLU A 166 9.42 3.29 34.95
CA GLU A 166 10.28 3.81 36.00
C GLU A 166 9.99 3.00 37.27
N GLU A 167 10.91 2.16 37.74
CA GLU A 167 11.01 1.85 39.17
C GLU A 167 12.49 1.88 39.53
N GLU A 168 12.84 3.00 40.15
CA GLU A 168 14.15 3.43 40.58
C GLU A 168 14.37 2.88 42.00
N THR A 169 15.26 1.91 42.15
CA THR A 169 15.92 1.65 43.43
C THR A 169 17.42 1.72 43.26
N ALA A 170 18.01 2.65 44.00
CA ALA A 170 19.39 3.04 44.02
C ALA A 170 20.33 1.92 44.47
N THR A 171 21.42 1.72 43.71
CA THR A 171 22.68 1.22 44.27
C THR A 171 23.88 1.83 43.53
N THR A 172 24.49 2.82 44.17
CA THR A 172 25.92 3.10 44.31
C THR A 172 26.93 2.27 43.50
N GLY A 173 27.79 2.98 42.75
CA GLY A 173 29.23 2.68 42.71
C GLY A 173 29.88 2.43 41.34
N GLU A 174 30.83 3.30 40.98
CA GLU A 174 32.06 3.02 40.19
C GLU A 174 31.89 2.77 38.66
N THR A 175 32.72 3.19 37.69
CA THR A 175 33.96 3.98 37.51
C THR A 175 34.11 4.15 35.97
N PRO A 176 34.71 5.22 35.40
CA PRO A 176 34.66 5.50 33.96
C PRO A 176 35.78 4.76 33.19
N VAL A 177 35.42 4.05 32.11
CA VAL A 177 36.39 3.39 31.22
C VAL A 177 36.20 3.78 29.75
N ARG A 178 37.17 4.58 29.30
CA ARG A 178 37.81 4.64 27.97
C ARG A 178 36.98 4.44 26.70
N ARG A 179 36.73 5.59 26.06
CA ARG A 179 36.99 5.93 24.65
C ARG A 179 37.69 4.82 23.82
N MET A 180 36.94 4.16 22.94
CA MET A 180 37.49 3.22 21.96
C MET A 180 37.36 3.80 20.54
N GLY A 181 38.45 3.69 19.79
CA GLY A 181 38.76 4.47 18.61
C GLY A 181 37.91 4.18 17.38
N LYS A 182 37.81 5.23 16.56
CA LYS A 182 37.29 5.27 15.20
C LYS A 182 38.15 4.35 14.30
N MET A 183 37.53 3.35 13.67
CA MET A 183 38.21 2.54 12.64
C MET A 183 38.08 3.21 11.26
N PRO A 184 39.15 3.22 10.45
CA PRO A 184 39.08 3.63 9.05
C PRO A 184 38.53 2.49 8.18
N MET A 185 37.66 2.84 7.23
CA MET A 185 37.14 1.92 6.21
C MET A 185 38.11 1.84 5.02
N PRO A 186 38.31 0.66 4.40
CA PRO A 186 39.12 0.51 3.21
C PRO A 186 38.41 1.06 1.96
N HIS A 187 39.16 1.80 1.14
CA HIS A 187 38.80 2.16 -0.22
C HIS A 187 39.02 0.95 -1.15
N ASN A 188 37.94 0.44 -1.73
CA ASN A 188 37.96 -0.24 -3.04
C ASN A 188 37.65 0.86 -4.06
N GLY A 189 38.38 1.07 -5.15
CA GLY A 189 39.28 0.21 -5.87
C GLY A 189 38.99 0.48 -7.35
N ASP A 190 39.92 1.17 -8.02
CA ASP A 190 39.84 1.58 -9.41
C ASP A 190 39.59 0.40 -10.36
N VAL A 191 38.60 0.53 -11.25
CA VAL A 191 38.44 -0.36 -12.39
C VAL A 191 39.04 0.33 -13.61
N ALA A 192 40.15 -0.26 -14.07
CA ALA A 192 40.90 0.15 -15.24
C ALA A 192 40.06 0.07 -16.52
N ILE A 193 40.12 1.15 -17.30
CA ILE A 193 39.64 1.24 -18.67
C ILE A 193 40.64 0.50 -19.56
N GLY A 194 40.27 -0.70 -20.01
CA GLY A 194 40.95 -1.41 -21.09
C GLY A 194 40.41 -0.94 -22.43
N GLY A 195 41.18 -0.10 -23.13
CA GLY A 195 41.02 0.13 -24.56
C GLY A 195 41.70 -0.97 -25.37
N GLN A 196 41.14 -1.30 -26.52
CA GLN A 196 41.84 -2.00 -27.61
C GLN A 196 41.14 -1.71 -28.96
N PRO A 197 41.85 -1.91 -30.09
CA PRO A 197 42.08 -0.91 -31.14
C PRO A 197 40.97 -0.73 -32.18
#